data_AF-A0A9Q0V4E7-F1
#
_entry.id   AF-A0A9Q0V4E7-F1
#
_cell.length_a   1.000
_cell.length_b   1.000
_cell.length_c   1.000
_cell.angle_alpha   90.00
_cell.angle_beta   90.00
_cell.angle_gamma   90.00
#
_symmetry.space_group_name_H-M   'P 1'
#
loop_
_entity.id
_entity.type
_entity.pdbx_description
1 polymer ?
#
loop_
_entity_poly.entity_id
_entity_poly.type
_entity_poly.pdbx_seq_one_letter_code
_entity_poly.pdbx_strand_id
1 'polypeptide(L)'
;MENLVESKNLEIKKLKNEKKDAFAAQYAAEATLRRVHANQKDDDSPPFESVIAPLEAEIKMYKNEIAALQEDKKAMERLTKSKESALLEAEGILRSALERALIVEEVQNQNYELRRQIEICLEENRILEKTNRQKVLEVEKLSQTILELEEAILAAGAAANTIRDYRRQISELNEEKRVLERELARTRVSANRVATVVANEWKDENDKVMPVKLWLEERRLLQAEMQRLKDKLAVSERTANAEAQLKEKMKLRLKTLEEGLKHVSSFSVSPNASCGSPKPGKTSNILGFLTSNGGIRKRSTSQPRGSTISRSSPLRQPSIETENASAVGIHNRADRFKKKCGSGENLLRKGMWMSRSKVVDSGGKENAEVKTNTDSYIDKHKSNDAAISAETNSKVGGNEDLQSKGGTISSSEDVVSGFLYDRLQKEVINLRKYCETKECSLNAKDQEIQMLMKKVDALTKSIEVEFRKVKREAAAREKEAVSAKPNKPKRFGV
;
A
#
# COMPACT_ATOMS: atom_id res chain seq x y z
N MET A 1 -131.18 144.80 52.48
CA MET A 1 -130.32 143.71 51.98
C MET A 1 -129.39 144.29 50.92
N GLU A 2 -128.29 144.93 51.33
CA GLU A 2 -127.49 145.76 50.41
C GLU A 2 -125.99 145.37 50.42
N ASN A 3 -125.40 145.23 51.61
CA ASN A 3 -124.02 144.74 51.81
C ASN A 3 -123.69 143.38 51.15
N LEU A 4 -124.68 142.52 50.88
CA LEU A 4 -124.45 141.21 50.25
C LEU A 4 -124.19 141.32 48.73
N VAL A 5 -124.66 142.39 48.08
CA VAL A 5 -124.53 142.57 46.63
C VAL A 5 -123.15 143.12 46.26
N GLU A 6 -122.63 144.09 47.03
CA GLU A 6 -121.30 144.65 46.80
C GLU A 6 -120.16 143.65 47.08
N SER A 7 -120.27 142.85 48.14
CA SER A 7 -119.33 141.77 48.43
C SER A 7 -119.23 140.77 47.26
N LYS A 8 -120.38 140.33 46.72
CA LYS A 8 -120.43 139.43 45.56
C LYS A 8 -119.86 140.07 44.28
N ASN A 9 -120.08 141.37 44.07
CA ASN A 9 -119.52 142.06 42.90
C ASN A 9 -117.98 142.16 42.95
N LEU A 10 -117.39 142.37 44.13
CA LEU A 10 -115.93 142.34 44.30
C LEU A 10 -115.36 140.93 44.08
N GLU A 11 -116.03 139.90 44.59
CA GLU A 11 -115.63 138.50 44.41
C GLU A 11 -115.73 138.05 42.93
N ILE A 12 -116.81 138.41 42.23
CA ILE A 12 -116.95 138.19 40.77
C ILE A 12 -115.82 138.88 39.99
N LYS A 13 -115.41 140.09 40.39
CA LYS A 13 -114.32 140.82 39.74
C LYS A 13 -112.95 140.18 40.02
N LYS A 14 -112.74 139.65 41.22
CA LYS A 14 -111.54 138.87 41.59
C LYS A 14 -111.45 137.57 40.79
N LEU A 15 -112.52 136.76 40.78
CA LEU A 15 -112.62 135.53 39.98
C LEU A 15 -112.44 135.78 38.47
N LYS A 16 -112.91 136.93 37.96
CA LYS A 16 -112.71 137.32 36.55
C LYS A 16 -111.27 137.67 36.21
N ASN A 17 -110.48 138.16 37.17
CA ASN A 17 -109.04 138.38 37.00
C ASN A 17 -108.28 137.05 37.15
N GLU A 18 -108.54 136.28 38.20
CA GLU A 18 -107.95 134.94 38.40
C GLU A 18 -108.18 134.01 37.20
N LYS A 19 -109.36 134.07 36.57
CA LYS A 19 -109.67 133.35 35.33
C LYS A 19 -108.81 133.82 34.13
N LYS A 20 -108.50 135.11 34.01
CA LYS A 20 -107.58 135.62 32.97
C LYS A 20 -106.15 135.17 33.24
N ASP A 21 -105.70 135.25 34.49
CA ASP A 21 -104.36 134.86 34.90
C ASP A 21 -104.15 133.34 34.72
N ALA A 22 -105.17 132.53 35.00
CA ALA A 22 -105.19 131.09 34.71
C ALA A 22 -105.11 130.79 33.21
N PHE A 23 -105.83 131.52 32.35
CA PHE A 23 -105.69 131.36 30.89
C PHE A 23 -104.31 131.81 30.38
N ALA A 24 -103.74 132.86 30.95
CA ALA A 24 -102.37 133.29 30.62
C ALA A 24 -101.33 132.23 31.03
N ALA A 25 -101.49 131.64 32.22
CA ALA A 25 -100.66 130.53 32.68
C ALA A 25 -100.81 129.27 31.81
N GLN A 26 -102.04 128.92 31.41
CA GLN A 26 -102.31 127.82 30.48
C GLN A 26 -101.61 128.06 29.14
N TYR A 27 -101.74 129.26 28.54
CA TYR A 27 -101.08 129.60 27.28
C TYR A 27 -99.55 129.56 27.39
N ALA A 28 -99.00 130.02 28.53
CA ALA A 28 -97.56 129.93 28.81
C ALA A 28 -97.06 128.48 28.96
N ALA A 29 -97.84 127.61 29.62
CA ALA A 29 -97.53 126.19 29.73
C ALA A 29 -97.59 125.48 28.37
N GLU A 30 -98.61 125.76 27.57
CA GLU A 30 -98.80 125.20 26.22
C GLU A 30 -97.70 125.67 25.26
N ALA A 31 -97.29 126.94 25.34
CA ALA A 31 -96.13 127.48 24.62
C ALA A 31 -94.80 126.89 25.10
N THR A 32 -94.73 126.34 26.31
CA THR A 32 -93.55 125.64 26.81
C THR A 32 -93.51 124.18 26.34
N LEU A 33 -94.65 123.48 26.36
CA LEU A 33 -94.78 122.15 25.73
C LEU A 33 -94.49 122.18 24.23
N ARG A 34 -94.98 123.19 23.49
CA ARG A 34 -94.63 123.36 22.06
C ARG A 34 -93.13 123.57 21.85
N ARG A 35 -92.45 124.32 22.73
CA ARG A 35 -90.99 124.50 22.65
C ARG A 35 -90.23 123.22 22.96
N VAL A 36 -90.65 122.43 23.95
CA VAL A 36 -90.06 121.11 24.24
C VAL A 36 -90.24 120.15 23.04
N HIS A 37 -91.44 120.07 22.47
CA HIS A 37 -91.69 119.22 21.31
C HIS A 37 -91.03 119.71 20.01
N ALA A 38 -90.77 121.02 19.85
CA ALA A 38 -89.98 121.54 18.74
C ALA A 38 -88.50 121.15 18.92
N ASN A 39 -87.92 121.42 20.09
CA ASN A 39 -86.54 121.04 20.42
C ASN A 39 -86.29 119.52 20.32
N GLN A 40 -87.32 118.68 20.49
CA GLN A 40 -87.24 117.23 20.35
C GLN A 40 -87.44 116.73 18.90
N LYS A 41 -87.87 117.60 17.97
CA LYS A 41 -87.89 117.32 16.53
C LYS A 41 -86.61 117.75 15.82
N ASP A 42 -85.95 118.78 16.35
CA ASP A 42 -84.64 119.25 15.90
C ASP A 42 -83.48 118.45 16.55
N ASP A 43 -83.81 117.36 17.25
CA ASP A 43 -82.85 116.42 17.84
C ASP A 43 -82.35 115.47 16.72
N ASP A 44 -81.35 115.94 15.96
CA ASP A 44 -80.63 115.26 14.83
C ASP A 44 -79.96 113.92 15.22
N SER A 45 -80.37 113.32 16.33
CA SER A 45 -80.10 111.92 16.67
C SER A 45 -80.45 111.02 15.47
N PRO A 46 -79.48 110.24 14.93
CA PRO A 46 -79.77 109.37 13.80
C PRO A 46 -80.81 108.33 14.21
N PRO A 47 -81.68 107.86 13.29
CA PRO A 47 -82.64 106.82 13.59
C PRO A 47 -81.95 105.64 14.27
N PHE A 48 -82.51 105.14 15.38
CA PHE A 48 -81.88 104.04 16.14
C PHE A 48 -81.54 102.84 15.23
N GLU A 49 -82.37 102.59 14.21
CA GLU A 49 -82.15 101.64 13.12
C GLU A 49 -80.76 101.75 12.46
N SER A 50 -80.26 102.97 12.24
CA SER A 50 -78.94 103.22 11.62
C SER A 50 -77.76 102.85 12.53
N VAL A 51 -77.97 102.80 13.85
CA VAL A 51 -76.98 102.33 14.83
C VAL A 51 -77.13 100.83 15.10
N ILE A 52 -78.37 100.32 15.03
CA ILE A 52 -78.71 98.91 15.27
C ILE A 52 -78.31 98.04 14.07
N ALA A 53 -78.63 98.43 12.83
CA ALA A 53 -78.40 97.60 11.64
C ALA A 53 -76.93 97.17 11.40
N PRO A 54 -75.90 98.02 11.64
CA PRO A 54 -74.51 97.57 11.60
C PRO A 54 -74.19 96.51 12.64
N LEU A 55 -74.67 96.67 13.88
CA LEU A 55 -74.48 95.71 14.98
C LEU A 55 -75.21 94.39 14.70
N GLU A 56 -76.41 94.44 14.12
CA GLU A 56 -77.13 93.24 13.68
C GLU A 56 -76.41 92.50 12.53
N ALA A 57 -75.82 93.24 11.59
CA ALA A 57 -74.99 92.68 10.53
C ALA A 57 -73.72 92.03 11.09
N GLU A 58 -73.07 92.64 12.10
CA GLU A 58 -71.93 92.08 12.82
C GLU A 58 -72.31 90.81 13.59
N ILE A 59 -73.42 90.82 14.33
CA ILE A 59 -73.98 89.64 15.00
C ILE A 59 -74.29 88.52 14.01
N LYS A 60 -74.82 88.85 12.82
CA LYS A 60 -75.09 87.88 11.75
C LYS A 60 -73.80 87.33 11.14
N MET A 61 -72.78 88.17 10.98
CA MET A 61 -71.44 87.77 10.53
C MET A 61 -70.78 86.82 11.53
N TYR A 62 -70.76 87.16 12.82
CA TYR A 62 -70.24 86.28 13.87
C TYR A 62 -71.03 84.96 14.00
N LYS A 63 -72.36 84.97 13.80
CA LYS A 63 -73.16 83.73 13.73
C LYS A 63 -72.74 82.83 12.56
N ASN A 64 -72.46 83.41 11.40
CA ASN A 64 -71.96 82.67 10.23
C ASN A 64 -70.53 82.14 10.46
N GLU A 65 -69.66 82.94 11.07
CA GLU A 65 -68.30 82.52 11.44
C GLU A 65 -68.32 81.36 12.45
N ILE A 66 -69.16 81.46 13.50
CA ILE A 66 -69.37 80.36 14.46
C ILE A 66 -69.89 79.09 13.75
N ALA A 67 -70.78 79.22 12.76
CA ALA A 67 -71.27 78.08 11.99
C ALA A 67 -70.15 77.43 11.14
N ALA A 68 -69.32 78.23 10.48
CA ALA A 68 -68.15 77.75 9.72
C ALA A 68 -67.14 77.04 10.65
N LEU A 69 -66.78 77.65 11.78
CA LEU A 69 -65.89 77.05 12.79
C LEU A 69 -66.46 75.74 13.38
N GLN A 70 -67.78 75.63 13.51
CA GLN A 70 -68.44 74.37 13.91
C GLN A 70 -68.38 73.30 12.82
N GLU A 71 -68.41 73.66 11.54
CA GLU A 71 -68.23 72.73 10.43
C GLU A 71 -66.77 72.27 10.32
N ASP A 72 -65.81 73.20 10.42
CA ASP A 72 -64.37 72.90 10.46
C ASP A 72 -64.02 71.99 11.64
N LYS A 73 -64.58 72.24 12.83
CA LYS A 73 -64.43 71.33 13.98
C LYS A 73 -64.92 69.92 13.64
N LYS A 74 -66.09 69.76 13.02
CA LYS A 74 -66.61 68.45 12.60
C LYS A 74 -65.75 67.83 11.49
N ALA A 75 -65.16 68.61 10.58
CA ALA A 75 -64.23 68.13 9.57
C ALA A 75 -62.95 67.58 10.22
N MET A 76 -62.38 68.32 11.19
CA MET A 76 -61.23 67.88 11.98
C MET A 76 -61.51 66.62 12.81
N GLU A 77 -62.69 66.50 13.42
CA GLU A 77 -63.11 65.28 14.13
C GLU A 77 -63.21 64.05 13.18
N ARG A 78 -63.75 64.23 11.96
CA ARG A 78 -63.79 63.16 10.94
C ARG A 78 -62.38 62.78 10.48
N LEU A 79 -61.51 63.76 10.25
CA LEU A 79 -60.12 63.52 9.86
C LEU A 79 -59.34 62.78 10.96
N THR A 80 -59.57 63.13 12.22
CA THR A 80 -58.95 62.47 13.37
C THR A 80 -59.39 61.00 13.45
N LYS A 81 -60.69 60.72 13.37
CA LYS A 81 -61.22 59.34 13.36
C LYS A 81 -60.71 58.51 12.18
N SER A 82 -60.57 59.12 11.00
CA SER A 82 -59.98 58.47 9.83
C SER A 82 -58.51 58.11 10.05
N LYS A 83 -57.72 59.02 10.63
CA LYS A 83 -56.33 58.77 11.00
C LYS A 83 -56.19 57.71 12.09
N GLU A 84 -57.05 57.71 13.11
CA GLU A 84 -57.10 56.68 14.15
C GLU A 84 -57.38 55.29 13.55
N SER A 85 -58.35 55.18 12.63
CA SER A 85 -58.65 53.94 11.92
C SER A 85 -57.46 53.44 11.09
N ALA A 86 -56.78 54.34 10.35
CA ALA A 86 -55.61 53.99 9.56
C ALA A 86 -54.41 53.59 10.42
N LEU A 87 -54.24 54.20 11.61
CA LEU A 87 -53.22 53.80 12.57
C LEU A 87 -53.47 52.40 13.14
N LEU A 88 -54.73 52.07 13.48
CA LEU A 88 -55.10 50.73 13.95
C LEU A 88 -54.88 49.65 12.87
N GLU A 89 -55.19 49.96 11.60
CA GLU A 89 -54.92 49.06 10.48
C GLU A 89 -53.40 48.83 10.29
N ALA A 90 -52.61 49.91 10.28
CA ALA A 90 -51.15 49.83 10.17
C ALA A 90 -50.53 49.05 11.35
N GLU A 91 -51.05 49.21 12.56
CA GLU A 91 -50.61 48.47 13.75
C GLU A 91 -50.94 46.96 13.62
N GLY A 92 -52.10 46.61 13.07
CA GLY A 92 -52.47 45.23 12.75
C GLY A 92 -51.53 44.59 11.72
N ILE A 93 -51.20 45.31 10.65
CA ILE A 93 -50.23 44.88 9.64
C ILE A 93 -48.84 44.66 10.26
N LEU A 94 -48.39 45.57 11.13
CA LEU A 94 -47.10 45.50 11.80
C LEU A 94 -47.01 44.30 12.76
N ARG A 95 -48.04 44.06 13.58
CA ARG A 95 -48.13 42.85 14.43
C ARG A 95 -48.04 41.57 13.60
N SER A 96 -48.81 41.50 12.51
CA SER A 96 -48.84 40.33 11.62
C SER A 96 -47.50 40.13 10.88
N ALA A 97 -46.78 41.20 10.56
CA ALA A 97 -45.44 41.13 9.99
C ALA A 97 -44.40 40.65 11.01
N LEU A 98 -44.49 41.09 12.27
CA LEU A 98 -43.63 40.65 13.37
C LEU A 98 -43.82 39.15 13.65
N GLU A 99 -45.06 38.66 13.72
CA GLU A 99 -45.35 37.24 13.91
C GLU A 99 -44.75 36.37 12.78
N ARG A 100 -44.91 36.79 11.52
CA ARG A 100 -44.26 36.12 10.38
C ARG A 100 -42.74 36.15 10.48
N ALA A 101 -42.14 37.23 10.96
CA ALA A 101 -40.69 37.33 11.11
C ALA A 101 -40.16 36.33 12.16
N LEU A 102 -40.84 36.19 13.31
CA LEU A 102 -40.50 35.21 14.35
C LEU A 102 -40.61 33.76 13.84
N ILE A 103 -41.64 33.44 13.06
CA ILE A 103 -41.79 32.11 12.45
C ILE A 103 -40.64 31.83 11.45
N VAL A 104 -40.23 32.83 10.67
CA VAL A 104 -39.09 32.69 9.75
C VAL A 104 -37.78 32.49 10.50
N GLU A 105 -37.55 33.19 11.60
CA GLU A 105 -36.37 33.03 12.46
C GLU A 105 -36.30 31.61 13.06
N GLU A 106 -37.41 31.10 13.60
CA GLU A 106 -37.50 29.74 14.15
C GLU A 106 -37.23 28.68 13.06
N VAL A 107 -37.84 28.81 11.88
CA VAL A 107 -37.60 27.90 10.75
C VAL A 107 -36.15 28.01 10.24
N GLN A 108 -35.52 29.19 10.29
CA GLN A 108 -34.10 29.34 9.98
C GLN A 108 -33.22 28.60 11.00
N ASN A 109 -33.49 28.75 12.30
CA ASN A 109 -32.77 28.04 13.36
C ASN A 109 -32.88 26.50 13.21
N GLN A 110 -34.08 25.99 12.93
CA GLN A 110 -34.30 24.57 12.62
C GLN A 110 -33.53 24.13 11.36
N ASN A 111 -33.49 24.96 10.31
CA ASN A 111 -32.70 24.68 9.11
C ASN A 111 -31.18 24.64 9.39
N TYR A 112 -30.67 25.50 10.28
CA TYR A 112 -29.26 25.46 10.67
C TYR A 112 -28.91 24.17 11.43
N GLU A 113 -29.75 23.76 12.38
CA GLU A 113 -29.54 22.53 13.14
C GLU A 113 -29.68 21.27 12.27
N LEU A 114 -30.66 21.21 11.36
CA LEU A 114 -30.77 20.12 10.37
C LEU A 114 -29.54 20.04 9.44
N ARG A 115 -28.99 21.19 9.00
CA ARG A 115 -27.75 21.21 8.20
C ARG A 115 -26.57 20.67 8.98
N ARG A 116 -26.45 21.03 10.26
CA ARG A 116 -25.41 20.51 11.16
C ARG A 116 -25.54 19.01 11.38
N GLN A 117 -26.76 18.49 11.56
CA GLN A 117 -27.00 17.04 11.68
C GLN A 117 -26.63 16.30 10.39
N ILE A 118 -26.95 16.84 9.22
CA ILE A 118 -26.52 16.29 7.92
C ILE A 118 -24.98 16.25 7.83
N GLU A 119 -24.29 17.32 8.23
CA GLU A 119 -22.82 17.39 8.22
C GLU A 119 -22.20 16.33 9.16
N ILE A 120 -22.75 16.16 10.37
CA ILE A 120 -22.34 15.11 11.32
C ILE A 120 -22.53 13.72 10.70
N CYS A 121 -23.73 13.40 10.19
CA CYS A 121 -24.00 12.11 9.58
C CYS A 121 -23.12 11.82 8.34
N LEU A 122 -22.69 12.85 7.60
CA LEU A 122 -21.77 12.69 6.48
C LEU A 122 -20.34 12.33 6.94
N GLU A 123 -19.82 12.97 7.99
CA GLU A 123 -18.49 12.60 8.53
C GLU A 123 -18.54 11.25 9.28
N GLU A 124 -19.62 10.93 9.98
CA GLU A 124 -19.84 9.59 10.57
C GLU A 124 -19.79 8.50 9.50
N ASN A 125 -20.52 8.67 8.39
CA ASN A 125 -20.46 7.74 7.25
C ASN A 125 -19.04 7.65 6.67
N ARG A 126 -18.33 8.77 6.52
CA ARG A 126 -16.94 8.80 6.05
C ARG A 126 -15.96 8.08 6.99
N ILE A 127 -16.19 8.10 8.31
CA ILE A 127 -15.43 7.33 9.31
C ILE A 127 -15.78 5.84 9.25
N LEU A 128 -17.05 5.52 9.10
CA LEU A 128 -17.53 4.13 8.93
C LEU A 128 -16.98 3.50 7.64
N GLU A 129 -16.95 4.23 6.52
CA GLU A 129 -16.35 3.78 5.26
C GLU A 129 -14.86 3.46 5.40
N LYS A 130 -14.07 4.35 6.02
CA LYS A 130 -12.64 4.12 6.30
C LYS A 130 -12.44 2.87 7.15
N THR A 131 -13.26 2.70 8.19
CA THR A 131 -13.19 1.57 9.12
C THR A 131 -13.61 0.26 8.45
N ASN A 132 -14.67 0.27 7.65
CA ASN A 132 -15.12 -0.88 6.87
C ASN A 132 -14.05 -1.30 5.86
N ARG A 133 -13.45 -0.34 5.13
CA ARG A 133 -12.35 -0.60 4.21
C ARG A 133 -11.14 -1.25 4.92
N GLN A 134 -10.81 -0.81 6.12
CA GLN A 134 -9.74 -1.43 6.92
C GLN A 134 -10.09 -2.86 7.34
N LYS A 135 -11.32 -3.13 7.77
CA LYS A 135 -11.79 -4.48 8.12
C LYS A 135 -11.80 -5.42 6.91
N VAL A 136 -12.18 -4.94 5.73
CA VAL A 136 -12.09 -5.72 4.48
C VAL A 136 -10.65 -6.13 4.19
N LEU A 137 -9.68 -5.20 4.30
CA LEU A 137 -8.25 -5.51 4.12
C LEU A 137 -7.71 -6.50 5.16
N GLU A 138 -8.27 -6.52 6.37
CA GLU A 138 -7.94 -7.52 7.40
C GLU A 138 -8.51 -8.90 7.07
N VAL A 139 -9.78 -8.96 6.64
CA VAL A 139 -10.44 -10.20 6.17
C VAL A 139 -9.73 -10.78 4.94
N GLU A 140 -9.29 -9.94 4.00
CA GLU A 140 -8.49 -10.36 2.83
C GLU A 140 -7.16 -11.01 3.26
N LYS A 141 -6.44 -10.42 4.23
CA LYS A 141 -5.21 -11.00 4.79
C LYS A 141 -5.46 -12.33 5.48
N LEU A 142 -6.50 -12.43 6.31
CA LEU A 142 -6.86 -13.67 6.98
C LEU A 142 -7.26 -14.76 5.98
N SER A 143 -7.98 -14.39 4.91
CA SER A 143 -8.31 -15.29 3.80
C SER A 143 -7.06 -15.81 3.09
N GLN A 144 -6.07 -14.95 2.85
CA GLN A 144 -4.78 -15.37 2.28
C GLN A 144 -4.02 -16.34 3.21
N THR A 145 -3.98 -16.08 4.52
CA THR A 145 -3.33 -17.01 5.46
C THR A 145 -4.06 -18.35 5.58
N ILE A 146 -5.39 -18.38 5.39
CA ILE A 146 -6.16 -19.63 5.33
C ILE A 146 -5.76 -20.44 4.10
N LEU A 147 -5.65 -19.81 2.92
CA LEU A 147 -5.21 -20.50 1.69
C LEU A 147 -3.79 -21.08 1.82
N GLU A 148 -2.86 -20.34 2.43
CA GLU A 148 -1.49 -20.81 2.71
C GLU A 148 -1.48 -22.02 3.67
N LEU A 149 -2.34 -22.01 4.69
CA LEU A 149 -2.51 -23.15 5.60
C LEU A 149 -3.18 -24.36 4.92
N GLU A 150 -4.14 -24.15 4.03
CA GLU A 150 -4.77 -25.20 3.24
C GLU A 150 -3.76 -25.88 2.30
N GLU A 151 -2.91 -25.10 1.62
CA GLU A 151 -1.81 -25.64 0.79
C GLU A 151 -0.80 -26.41 1.65
N ALA A 152 -0.41 -25.88 2.81
CA ALA A 152 0.47 -26.57 3.76
C ALA A 152 -0.13 -27.90 4.27
N ILE A 153 -1.45 -27.96 4.52
CA ILE A 153 -2.15 -29.18 4.91
C ILE A 153 -2.15 -30.21 3.76
N LEU A 154 -2.37 -29.78 2.51
CA LEU A 154 -2.30 -30.67 1.34
C LEU A 154 -0.89 -31.23 1.14
N ALA A 155 0.15 -30.40 1.26
CA ALA A 155 1.55 -30.81 1.21
C ALA A 155 1.91 -31.78 2.35
N ALA A 156 1.46 -31.50 3.57
CA ALA A 156 1.63 -32.39 4.73
C ALA A 156 0.90 -33.73 4.52
N GLY A 157 -0.28 -33.73 3.89
CA GLY A 157 -1.02 -34.94 3.50
C GLY A 157 -0.25 -35.79 2.49
N ALA A 158 0.38 -35.18 1.50
CA ALA A 158 1.24 -35.87 0.54
C ALA A 158 2.47 -36.50 1.23
N ALA A 159 3.15 -35.74 2.10
CA ALA A 159 4.28 -36.25 2.89
C ALA A 159 3.87 -37.39 3.86
N ALA A 160 2.69 -37.30 4.47
CA ALA A 160 2.16 -38.38 5.32
C ALA A 160 1.90 -39.67 4.52
N ASN A 161 1.50 -39.56 3.25
CA ASN A 161 1.31 -40.72 2.38
C ASN A 161 2.65 -41.36 1.98
N THR A 162 3.67 -40.59 1.61
CA THR A 162 5.01 -41.17 1.32
C THR A 162 5.61 -41.85 2.55
N ILE A 163 5.43 -41.29 3.76
CA ILE A 163 5.83 -41.94 5.02
C ILE A 163 5.07 -43.28 5.23
N ARG A 164 3.78 -43.34 4.91
CA ARG A 164 3.00 -44.61 4.96
C ARG A 164 3.52 -45.64 3.96
N ASP A 165 3.88 -45.23 2.75
CA ASP A 165 4.44 -46.11 1.73
C ASP A 165 5.82 -46.66 2.12
N TYR A 166 6.73 -45.81 2.61
CA TYR A 166 8.01 -46.30 3.15
C TYR A 166 7.81 -47.24 4.34
N ARG A 167 6.85 -46.95 5.24
CA ARG A 167 6.53 -47.85 6.36
C ARG A 167 6.01 -49.21 5.89
N ARG A 168 5.24 -49.24 4.79
CA ARG A 168 4.80 -50.50 4.14
C ARG A 168 5.98 -51.26 3.56
N GLN A 169 6.83 -50.61 2.75
CA GLN A 169 8.03 -51.23 2.17
C GLN A 169 8.98 -51.78 3.25
N ILE A 170 9.19 -51.05 4.36
CA ILE A 170 9.97 -51.51 5.51
C ILE A 170 9.33 -52.76 6.15
N SER A 171 8.00 -52.85 6.18
CA SER A 171 7.29 -54.01 6.73
C SER A 171 7.42 -55.24 5.82
N GLU A 172 7.33 -55.05 4.50
CA GLU A 172 7.53 -56.07 3.47
C GLU A 172 8.97 -56.62 3.53
N LEU A 173 9.99 -55.74 3.49
CA LEU A 173 11.41 -56.08 3.62
C LEU A 173 11.74 -56.80 4.95
N ASN A 174 11.05 -56.47 6.04
CA ASN A 174 11.24 -57.17 7.32
C ASN A 174 10.68 -58.61 7.28
N GLU A 175 9.56 -58.86 6.60
CA GLU A 175 9.07 -60.23 6.42
C GLU A 175 9.96 -61.02 5.46
N GLU A 176 10.41 -60.43 4.35
CA GLU A 176 11.39 -61.05 3.44
C GLU A 176 12.69 -61.41 4.18
N LYS A 177 13.25 -60.48 4.96
CA LYS A 177 14.39 -60.75 5.85
C LYS A 177 14.09 -61.93 6.79
N ARG A 178 12.92 -61.95 7.43
CA ARG A 178 12.51 -63.05 8.32
C ARG A 178 12.43 -64.38 7.56
N VAL A 179 12.02 -64.39 6.28
CA VAL A 179 11.98 -65.59 5.41
C VAL A 179 13.42 -66.04 5.09
N LEU A 180 14.26 -65.14 4.61
CA LEU A 180 15.65 -65.42 4.27
C LEU A 180 16.45 -65.92 5.48
N GLU A 181 16.23 -65.37 6.68
CA GLU A 181 16.83 -65.86 7.93
C GLU A 181 16.42 -67.32 8.24
N ARG A 182 15.13 -67.67 8.02
CA ARG A 182 14.63 -69.05 8.17
C ARG A 182 15.21 -70.00 7.13
N GLU A 183 15.36 -69.56 5.88
CA GLU A 183 15.95 -70.36 4.81
C GLU A 183 17.45 -70.56 5.01
N LEU A 184 18.17 -69.51 5.39
CA LEU A 184 19.58 -69.54 5.73
C LEU A 184 19.87 -70.41 6.97
N ALA A 185 18.95 -70.49 7.93
CA ALA A 185 19.02 -71.47 9.01
C ALA A 185 18.84 -72.92 8.48
N ARG A 186 17.89 -73.17 7.57
CA ARG A 186 17.69 -74.50 6.95
C ARG A 186 18.91 -74.94 6.12
N THR A 187 19.48 -74.05 5.32
CA THR A 187 20.66 -74.35 4.49
C THR A 187 21.92 -74.54 5.33
N ARG A 188 22.09 -73.81 6.44
CA ARG A 188 23.15 -74.10 7.43
C ARG A 188 22.99 -75.51 8.01
N VAL A 189 21.78 -75.92 8.38
CA VAL A 189 21.53 -77.27 8.91
C VAL A 189 21.80 -78.35 7.84
N SER A 190 21.37 -78.17 6.59
CA SER A 190 21.66 -79.14 5.53
C SER A 190 23.15 -79.19 5.17
N ALA A 191 23.83 -78.04 5.09
CA ALA A 191 25.27 -77.97 4.87
C ALA A 191 26.05 -78.65 6.00
N ASN A 192 25.68 -78.44 7.26
CA ASN A 192 26.30 -79.12 8.40
C ASN A 192 26.07 -80.64 8.35
N ARG A 193 24.90 -81.10 7.92
CA ARG A 193 24.63 -82.54 7.70
C ARG A 193 25.51 -83.12 6.60
N VAL A 194 25.62 -82.45 5.45
CA VAL A 194 26.49 -82.88 4.34
C VAL A 194 27.95 -82.89 4.78
N ALA A 195 28.42 -81.83 5.46
CA ALA A 195 29.79 -81.78 5.99
C ALA A 195 30.08 -82.91 7.00
N THR A 196 29.08 -83.32 7.79
CA THR A 196 29.21 -84.47 8.71
C THR A 196 29.29 -85.80 7.94
N VAL A 197 28.50 -85.99 6.87
CA VAL A 197 28.58 -87.18 6.02
C VAL A 197 29.94 -87.26 5.33
N VAL A 198 30.38 -86.18 4.68
CA VAL A 198 31.69 -86.11 4.03
C VAL A 198 32.82 -86.34 5.06
N ALA A 199 32.75 -85.74 6.26
CA ALA A 199 33.75 -85.99 7.29
C ALA A 199 33.81 -87.47 7.75
N ASN A 200 32.71 -88.24 7.63
CA ASN A 200 32.71 -89.68 7.86
C ASN A 200 33.26 -90.48 6.67
N GLU A 201 33.01 -90.05 5.43
CA GLU A 201 33.61 -90.66 4.21
C GLU A 201 35.13 -90.50 4.14
N TRP A 202 35.68 -89.45 4.78
CA TRP A 202 37.12 -89.16 4.87
C TRP A 202 37.82 -89.86 6.05
N LYS A 203 37.16 -90.85 6.66
CA LYS A 203 37.78 -91.75 7.63
C LYS A 203 38.45 -92.93 6.90
N ASP A 204 39.59 -93.36 7.41
CA ASP A 204 40.28 -94.56 6.95
C ASP A 204 39.56 -95.85 7.39
N GLU A 205 40.07 -97.00 6.96
CA GLU A 205 39.56 -98.34 7.32
C GLU A 205 39.58 -98.62 8.84
N ASN A 206 40.25 -97.79 9.64
CA ASN A 206 40.29 -97.84 11.10
C ASN A 206 39.40 -96.76 11.75
N ASP A 207 38.46 -96.17 10.99
CA ASP A 207 37.52 -95.11 11.39
C ASP A 207 38.19 -93.79 11.84
N LYS A 208 39.44 -93.53 11.40
CA LYS A 208 40.20 -92.31 11.73
C LYS A 208 40.17 -91.31 10.57
N VAL A 209 39.75 -90.08 10.85
CA VAL A 209 39.84 -88.98 9.88
C VAL A 209 41.30 -88.66 9.58
N MET A 210 41.64 -88.53 8.29
CA MET A 210 43.00 -88.17 7.86
C MET A 210 43.49 -86.87 8.56
N PRO A 211 44.63 -86.89 9.27
CA PRO A 211 45.17 -85.72 9.95
C PRO A 211 45.40 -84.53 9.01
N VAL A 212 44.95 -83.33 9.41
CA VAL A 212 45.01 -82.09 8.61
C VAL A 212 46.41 -81.79 8.07
N LYS A 213 47.48 -82.14 8.80
CA LYS A 213 48.86 -81.97 8.33
C LYS A 213 49.18 -82.86 7.12
N LEU A 214 48.85 -84.15 7.20
CA LEU A 214 49.05 -85.10 6.11
C LEU A 214 48.21 -84.73 4.88
N TRP A 215 46.96 -84.30 5.09
CA TRP A 215 46.10 -83.80 4.01
C TRP A 215 46.70 -82.58 3.28
N LEU A 216 47.26 -81.62 4.03
CA LEU A 216 47.93 -80.46 3.43
C LEU A 216 49.21 -80.85 2.67
N GLU A 217 49.93 -81.86 3.15
CA GLU A 217 51.14 -82.39 2.50
C GLU A 217 50.82 -83.16 1.22
N GLU A 218 49.83 -84.07 1.23
CA GLU A 218 49.33 -84.74 0.02
C GLU A 218 48.76 -83.74 -0.99
N ARG A 219 47.95 -82.76 -0.54
CA ARG A 219 47.43 -81.71 -1.43
C ARG A 219 48.55 -80.91 -2.07
N ARG A 220 49.64 -80.63 -1.34
CA ARG A 220 50.83 -79.94 -1.85
C ARG A 220 51.60 -80.80 -2.85
N LEU A 221 51.73 -82.10 -2.59
CA LEU A 221 52.37 -83.07 -3.48
C LEU A 221 51.58 -83.21 -4.77
N LEU A 222 50.26 -83.44 -4.71
CA LEU A 222 49.37 -83.51 -5.88
C LEU A 222 49.38 -82.21 -6.70
N GLN A 223 49.46 -81.05 -6.04
CA GLN A 223 49.57 -79.76 -6.73
C GLN A 223 50.93 -79.59 -7.44
N ALA A 224 52.03 -80.05 -6.84
CA ALA A 224 53.36 -80.07 -7.47
C ALA A 224 53.44 -81.10 -8.63
N GLU A 225 52.84 -82.27 -8.45
CA GLU A 225 52.71 -83.33 -9.47
C GLU A 225 51.92 -82.81 -10.68
N MET A 226 50.78 -82.15 -10.45
CA MET A 226 50.00 -81.49 -11.50
C MET A 226 50.79 -80.42 -12.24
N GLN A 227 51.60 -79.62 -11.54
CA GLN A 227 52.45 -78.61 -12.19
C GLN A 227 53.57 -79.27 -13.03
N ARG A 228 54.22 -80.30 -12.49
CA ARG A 228 55.22 -81.11 -13.21
C ARG A 228 54.64 -81.72 -14.50
N LEU A 229 53.39 -82.19 -14.45
CA LEU A 229 52.68 -82.71 -15.63
C LEU A 229 52.38 -81.61 -16.66
N LYS A 230 51.99 -80.41 -16.24
CA LYS A 230 51.83 -79.24 -17.13
C LYS A 230 53.16 -78.84 -17.78
N ASP A 231 54.24 -78.78 -17.01
CA ASP A 231 55.57 -78.43 -17.52
C ASP A 231 56.07 -79.48 -18.53
N LYS A 232 55.84 -80.77 -18.24
CA LYS A 232 56.16 -81.87 -19.17
C LYS A 232 55.33 -81.80 -20.45
N LEU A 233 54.03 -81.49 -20.37
CA LEU A 233 53.16 -81.27 -21.53
C LEU A 233 53.70 -80.12 -22.40
N ALA A 234 54.08 -78.99 -21.81
CA ALA A 234 54.66 -77.84 -22.51
C ALA A 234 56.05 -78.12 -23.13
N VAL A 235 56.81 -79.08 -22.61
CA VAL A 235 58.02 -79.60 -23.27
C VAL A 235 57.63 -80.43 -24.50
N SER A 236 56.72 -81.41 -24.34
CA SER A 236 56.26 -82.26 -25.44
C SER A 236 55.64 -81.45 -26.58
N GLU A 237 54.85 -80.42 -26.28
CA GLU A 237 54.27 -79.50 -27.26
C GLU A 237 55.34 -78.74 -28.05
N ARG A 238 56.39 -78.23 -27.38
CA ARG A 238 57.52 -77.57 -28.06
C ARG A 238 58.31 -78.55 -28.93
N THR A 239 58.54 -79.77 -28.48
CA THR A 239 59.20 -80.81 -29.28
C THR A 239 58.38 -81.17 -30.52
N ALA A 240 57.07 -81.42 -30.37
CA ALA A 240 56.18 -81.70 -31.49
C ALA A 240 56.13 -80.55 -32.52
N ASN A 241 56.13 -79.30 -32.06
CA ASN A 241 56.22 -78.13 -32.94
C ASN A 241 57.56 -78.05 -33.69
N ALA A 242 58.68 -78.40 -33.04
CA ALA A 242 60.00 -78.45 -33.70
C ALA A 242 60.09 -79.59 -34.73
N GLU A 243 59.52 -80.76 -34.41
CA GLU A 243 59.42 -81.89 -35.35
C GLU A 243 58.53 -81.55 -36.55
N ALA A 244 57.41 -80.85 -36.34
CA ALA A 244 56.55 -80.37 -37.42
C ALA A 244 57.29 -79.36 -38.33
N GLN A 245 58.07 -78.43 -37.77
CA GLN A 245 58.91 -77.52 -38.54
C GLN A 245 60.00 -78.26 -39.33
N LEU A 246 60.61 -79.30 -38.76
CA LEU A 246 61.60 -80.13 -39.46
C LEU A 246 60.95 -80.91 -40.61
N LYS A 247 59.74 -81.47 -40.39
CA LYS A 247 58.95 -82.17 -41.40
C LYS A 247 58.62 -81.25 -42.59
N GLU A 248 58.17 -80.03 -42.36
CA GLU A 248 57.93 -79.06 -43.45
C GLU A 248 59.24 -78.67 -44.17
N LYS A 249 60.37 -78.49 -43.45
CA LYS A 249 61.68 -78.25 -44.11
C LYS A 249 62.11 -79.41 -45.01
N MET A 250 61.90 -80.66 -44.60
CA MET A 250 62.24 -81.83 -45.41
C MET A 250 61.28 -82.00 -46.59
N LYS A 251 59.99 -81.74 -46.40
CA LYS A 251 58.97 -81.73 -47.45
C LYS A 251 59.25 -80.67 -48.51
N LEU A 252 59.69 -79.47 -48.12
CA LEU A 252 60.15 -78.43 -49.06
C LEU A 252 61.38 -78.88 -49.86
N ARG A 253 62.40 -79.46 -49.19
CA ARG A 253 63.57 -80.02 -49.89
C ARG A 253 63.22 -81.13 -50.87
N LEU A 254 62.30 -82.02 -50.49
CA LEU A 254 61.82 -83.09 -51.36
C LEU A 254 61.16 -82.48 -52.61
N LYS A 255 60.28 -81.49 -52.43
CA LYS A 255 59.60 -80.78 -53.52
C LYS A 255 60.59 -80.08 -54.48
N THR A 256 61.62 -79.42 -53.95
CA THR A 256 62.68 -78.81 -54.78
C THR A 256 63.49 -79.86 -55.56
N LEU A 257 63.73 -81.05 -55.00
CA LEU A 257 64.37 -82.15 -55.72
C LEU A 257 63.47 -82.74 -56.81
N GLU A 258 62.16 -82.89 -56.55
CA GLU A 258 61.17 -83.30 -57.56
C GLU A 258 61.08 -82.30 -58.72
N GLU A 259 61.11 -81.00 -58.41
CA GLU A 259 61.17 -79.91 -59.40
C GLU A 259 62.50 -79.93 -60.18
N GLY A 260 63.63 -80.13 -59.52
CA GLY A 260 64.94 -80.28 -60.17
C GLY A 260 65.02 -81.50 -61.11
N LEU A 261 64.48 -82.64 -60.71
CA LEU A 261 64.46 -83.85 -61.54
C LEU A 261 63.58 -83.67 -62.79
N LYS A 262 62.47 -82.93 -62.69
CA LYS A 262 61.66 -82.53 -63.86
C LYS A 262 62.44 -81.65 -64.85
N HIS A 263 63.46 -80.91 -64.42
CA HIS A 263 64.32 -80.13 -65.29
C HIS A 263 65.51 -80.91 -65.89
N VAL A 264 65.99 -81.98 -65.24
CA VAL A 264 67.10 -82.81 -65.73
C VAL A 264 66.65 -83.90 -66.72
N SER A 265 65.34 -84.16 -66.84
CA SER A 265 64.79 -85.05 -67.88
C SER A 265 64.81 -84.43 -69.30
N SER A 266 65.40 -83.25 -69.49
CA SER A 266 65.48 -82.54 -70.76
C SER A 266 66.93 -82.34 -71.21
N PHE A 267 67.25 -82.82 -72.42
CA PHE A 267 68.50 -82.68 -73.18
C PHE A 267 69.62 -83.69 -72.91
N SER A 268 70.35 -84.02 -73.98
CA SER A 268 71.08 -85.27 -74.16
C SER A 268 72.40 -85.11 -74.92
N VAL A 269 73.30 -86.07 -74.68
CA VAL A 269 74.53 -86.41 -75.44
C VAL A 269 75.77 -85.54 -75.21
N SER A 270 76.92 -86.23 -75.15
CA SER A 270 78.32 -85.78 -74.93
C SER A 270 79.04 -85.63 -76.31
N PRO A 271 80.39 -85.55 -76.51
CA PRO A 271 81.53 -85.46 -75.57
C PRO A 271 82.76 -84.55 -75.98
N ASN A 272 83.77 -84.51 -75.08
CA ASN A 272 85.24 -84.49 -75.32
C ASN A 272 86.10 -83.21 -75.56
N ALA A 273 87.20 -83.16 -74.77
CA ALA A 273 88.61 -82.75 -75.06
C ALA A 273 88.95 -81.25 -75.34
N SER A 274 90.09 -80.68 -74.89
CA SER A 274 91.18 -81.12 -73.98
C SER A 274 92.20 -79.99 -73.66
N CYS A 275 93.04 -80.20 -72.61
CA CYS A 275 94.38 -79.60 -72.34
C CYS A 275 94.54 -78.22 -71.66
N GLY A 276 95.45 -78.14 -70.65
CA GLY A 276 96.10 -76.89 -70.19
C GLY A 276 96.34 -76.73 -68.67
N SER A 277 97.45 -77.24 -68.12
CA SER A 277 97.91 -77.03 -66.71
C SER A 277 99.11 -76.04 -66.64
N PRO A 278 99.51 -75.40 -65.49
CA PRO A 278 100.09 -76.11 -64.33
C PRO A 278 100.07 -75.47 -62.89
N LYS A 279 100.10 -76.33 -61.84
CA LYS A 279 100.85 -76.30 -60.52
C LYS A 279 100.89 -75.04 -59.59
N PRO A 280 101.21 -75.17 -58.25
CA PRO A 280 101.21 -76.29 -57.26
C PRO A 280 100.36 -75.97 -55.98
N GLY A 281 100.35 -76.67 -54.82
CA GLY A 281 100.81 -78.03 -54.45
C GLY A 281 101.63 -78.17 -53.13
N LYS A 282 101.01 -78.28 -51.93
CA LYS A 282 101.57 -78.69 -50.59
C LYS A 282 100.40 -79.00 -49.59
N THR A 283 100.17 -80.23 -49.08
CA THR A 283 100.67 -80.88 -47.82
C THR A 283 100.27 -80.18 -46.50
N SER A 284 99.82 -80.80 -45.39
CA SER A 284 99.63 -82.23 -44.99
C SER A 284 98.99 -82.37 -43.56
N ASN A 285 98.43 -83.55 -43.22
CA ASN A 285 98.15 -84.09 -41.85
C ASN A 285 97.03 -83.40 -41.01
N ILE A 286 96.03 -84.05 -40.39
CA ILE A 286 95.89 -85.26 -39.51
C ILE A 286 96.14 -84.97 -38.01
N LEU A 287 95.04 -85.02 -37.22
CA LEU A 287 94.88 -85.15 -35.75
C LEU A 287 95.63 -84.21 -34.79
N GLY A 288 94.88 -83.62 -33.84
CA GLY A 288 95.41 -82.85 -32.70
C GLY A 288 94.34 -82.54 -31.65
N PHE A 289 94.26 -83.38 -30.61
CA PHE A 289 93.32 -83.22 -29.48
C PHE A 289 93.77 -82.11 -28.50
N LEU A 290 92.80 -81.44 -27.88
CA LEU A 290 92.85 -80.75 -26.57
C LEU A 290 94.02 -79.77 -26.26
N THR A 291 93.71 -78.49 -26.06
CA THR A 291 94.21 -77.58 -24.98
C THR A 291 93.55 -76.20 -25.20
N SER A 292 92.68 -75.71 -24.31
CA SER A 292 92.89 -75.11 -22.98
C SER A 292 93.13 -73.59 -23.00
N ASN A 293 92.18 -72.86 -22.37
CA ASN A 293 92.33 -71.65 -21.57
C ASN A 293 93.30 -70.52 -21.99
N GLY A 294 92.74 -69.31 -22.09
CA GLY A 294 93.19 -68.22 -21.20
C GLY A 294 93.47 -66.84 -21.83
N GLY A 295 92.96 -65.78 -21.19
CA GLY A 295 93.40 -64.39 -21.38
C GLY A 295 92.43 -63.51 -22.19
N ILE A 296 91.63 -62.56 -21.69
CA ILE A 296 91.78 -61.48 -20.68
C ILE A 296 92.49 -60.20 -21.20
N ARG A 297 91.73 -59.27 -21.82
CA ARG A 297 91.55 -57.82 -21.46
C ARG A 297 90.92 -57.03 -22.63
N LYS A 298 89.80 -56.31 -22.40
CA LYS A 298 89.66 -54.82 -22.20
C LYS A 298 90.06 -54.01 -23.47
N ARG A 299 89.35 -52.95 -23.88
CA ARG A 299 88.80 -51.84 -23.08
C ARG A 299 87.79 -50.96 -23.86
N SER A 300 86.69 -50.56 -23.18
CA SER A 300 85.80 -49.36 -23.34
C SER A 300 85.25 -48.99 -24.74
N THR A 301 84.12 -48.29 -24.92
CA THR A 301 83.27 -47.44 -24.04
C THR A 301 81.79 -47.53 -24.53
N SER A 302 80.72 -47.02 -23.91
CA SER A 302 80.52 -46.11 -22.76
C SER A 302 79.21 -46.41 -21.98
N GLN A 303 78.85 -45.52 -21.05
CA GLN A 303 77.61 -45.36 -20.26
C GLN A 303 77.48 -43.84 -19.91
N PRO A 304 76.47 -43.27 -19.17
CA PRO A 304 75.50 -43.88 -18.23
C PRO A 304 74.07 -43.23 -18.16
N ARG A 305 73.34 -43.57 -17.07
CA ARG A 305 72.00 -43.11 -16.60
C ARG A 305 70.80 -43.75 -17.33
N GLY A 306 69.66 -43.99 -16.69
CA GLY A 306 69.27 -43.82 -15.28
C GLY A 306 67.80 -44.20 -15.05
N SER A 307 67.44 -44.53 -13.80
CA SER A 307 66.11 -44.94 -13.31
C SER A 307 64.87 -44.21 -13.89
N THR A 308 63.74 -44.91 -14.08
CA THR A 308 62.56 -44.82 -13.17
C THR A 308 61.40 -45.75 -13.57
N ILE A 309 60.52 -45.98 -12.59
CA ILE A 309 59.24 -46.71 -12.68
C ILE A 309 58.25 -46.00 -13.61
N SER A 310 57.50 -46.74 -14.43
CA SER A 310 56.09 -46.40 -14.70
C SER A 310 55.25 -47.56 -15.24
N ARG A 311 54.03 -47.67 -14.71
CA ARG A 311 52.94 -48.50 -15.24
C ARG A 311 52.43 -47.86 -16.53
N SER A 312 52.16 -48.66 -17.55
CA SER A 312 51.16 -48.32 -18.58
C SER A 312 50.66 -49.57 -19.29
N SER A 313 49.37 -49.85 -19.14
CA SER A 313 48.64 -50.83 -19.97
C SER A 313 47.89 -50.09 -21.08
N PRO A 314 48.02 -50.48 -22.35
CA PRO A 314 47.14 -50.00 -23.41
C PRO A 314 46.15 -51.06 -23.93
N LEU A 315 44.88 -50.64 -24.03
CA LEU A 315 43.89 -51.00 -25.07
C LEU A 315 43.57 -52.49 -25.34
N ARG A 316 42.30 -52.87 -25.11
CA ARG A 316 41.22 -52.76 -26.14
C ARG A 316 39.85 -53.25 -25.66
N GLN A 317 38.81 -52.47 -25.97
CA GLN A 317 37.44 -52.94 -26.25
C GLN A 317 36.86 -52.11 -27.41
N PRO A 318 36.15 -52.69 -28.40
CA PRO A 318 35.53 -51.96 -29.50
C PRO A 318 33.99 -51.83 -29.41
N SER A 319 33.51 -50.59 -29.33
CA SER A 319 32.62 -49.86 -30.28
C SER A 319 31.51 -50.55 -31.13
N ILE A 320 30.48 -49.72 -31.49
CA ILE A 320 29.47 -49.83 -32.60
C ILE A 320 28.17 -50.61 -32.24
N GLU A 321 26.93 -50.25 -32.64
CA GLU A 321 26.19 -48.97 -32.92
C GLU A 321 24.75 -49.32 -33.43
N THR A 322 23.87 -48.31 -33.55
CA THR A 322 22.69 -48.19 -34.46
C THR A 322 21.30 -48.82 -34.14
N GLU A 323 20.30 -47.94 -34.27
CA GLU A 323 18.83 -48.07 -34.27
C GLU A 323 18.22 -48.94 -35.41
N ASN A 324 16.96 -49.38 -35.26
CA ASN A 324 15.78 -48.91 -36.05
C ASN A 324 14.45 -49.68 -35.74
N ALA A 325 13.32 -49.28 -36.36
CA ALA A 325 11.98 -49.31 -35.75
C ALA A 325 10.86 -50.18 -36.41
N SER A 326 9.73 -50.32 -35.67
CA SER A 326 8.35 -50.74 -36.08
C SER A 326 8.12 -52.24 -36.44
N ALA A 327 6.98 -52.92 -36.20
CA ALA A 327 5.55 -52.55 -36.23
C ALA A 327 4.59 -53.64 -35.64
N VAL A 328 3.25 -53.37 -35.64
CA VAL A 328 2.07 -54.29 -35.44
C VAL A 328 1.77 -54.78 -34.00
N GLY A 329 0.53 -54.77 -33.45
CA GLY A 329 -0.75 -54.16 -33.91
C GLY A 329 -2.02 -54.53 -33.09
N ILE A 330 -3.08 -53.73 -33.26
CA ILE A 330 -4.55 -54.01 -33.13
C ILE A 330 -5.18 -54.35 -31.74
N HIS A 331 -5.99 -53.44 -31.16
CA HIS A 331 -7.48 -53.57 -31.05
C HIS A 331 -8.21 -52.34 -30.41
N ASN A 332 -9.50 -52.19 -30.74
CA ASN A 332 -10.39 -51.07 -30.41
C ASN A 332 -11.03 -51.16 -29.00
N ARG A 333 -11.56 -50.05 -28.45
CA ARG A 333 -13.00 -49.89 -28.00
C ARG A 333 -13.32 -48.58 -27.21
N ALA A 334 -14.00 -47.66 -27.90
CA ALA A 334 -15.25 -46.93 -27.54
C ALA A 334 -15.50 -46.24 -26.14
N ASP A 335 -15.68 -44.91 -26.22
CA ASP A 335 -16.95 -44.17 -25.94
C ASP A 335 -17.20 -43.41 -24.58
N ARG A 336 -17.89 -42.26 -24.72
CA ARG A 336 -18.53 -41.31 -23.75
C ARG A 336 -17.58 -40.38 -22.95
N PHE A 337 -17.76 -39.05 -22.95
CA PHE A 337 -18.99 -38.32 -22.57
C PHE A 337 -19.24 -36.95 -23.25
N LYS A 338 -20.50 -36.49 -23.23
CA LYS A 338 -21.00 -35.19 -23.72
C LYS A 338 -20.71 -34.03 -22.74
N LYS A 339 -20.56 -32.79 -23.26
CA LYS A 339 -21.51 -31.67 -23.02
C LYS A 339 -21.36 -30.54 -24.07
N LYS A 340 -22.38 -29.67 -24.18
CA LYS A 340 -22.59 -28.68 -25.25
C LYS A 340 -22.97 -27.31 -24.64
N CYS A 341 -22.84 -26.24 -25.44
CA CYS A 341 -23.27 -24.85 -25.23
C CYS A 341 -22.35 -24.01 -24.32
N GLY A 342 -22.12 -22.70 -24.57
CA GLY A 342 -22.53 -21.86 -25.71
C GLY A 342 -22.79 -20.39 -25.29
N SER A 343 -22.64 -19.43 -26.23
CA SER A 343 -22.99 -17.99 -26.09
C SER A 343 -22.22 -17.18 -25.03
N GLY A 344 -21.89 -15.90 -25.20
CA GLY A 344 -22.03 -15.01 -26.34
C GLY A 344 -21.31 -13.67 -26.11
N GLU A 345 -21.12 -12.91 -27.20
CA GLU A 345 -21.31 -11.46 -27.27
C GLU A 345 -20.54 -10.53 -26.29
N ASN A 346 -19.42 -9.95 -26.78
CA ASN A 346 -18.77 -8.78 -26.18
C ASN A 346 -18.70 -7.65 -27.21
N LEU A 347 -19.46 -6.58 -27.02
CA LEU A 347 -19.43 -5.38 -27.86
C LEU A 347 -19.59 -4.11 -27.01
N LEU A 348 -19.08 -3.00 -27.54
CA LEU A 348 -18.90 -1.66 -26.94
C LEU A 348 -17.72 -1.55 -25.95
N ARG A 349 -16.63 -0.83 -26.29
CA ARG A 349 -16.51 0.62 -26.64
C ARG A 349 -16.60 1.50 -25.39
N LYS A 350 -15.45 2.03 -24.97
CA LYS A 350 -15.37 3.16 -24.04
C LYS A 350 -14.38 4.21 -24.57
N GLY A 351 -14.90 5.35 -25.00
CA GLY A 351 -14.09 6.56 -25.25
C GLY A 351 -13.42 7.01 -23.95
N MET A 352 -12.27 7.67 -24.01
CA MET A 352 -12.17 9.12 -24.15
C MET A 352 -13.12 9.88 -23.21
N TRP A 353 -12.55 10.71 -22.33
CA TRP A 353 -12.79 12.16 -22.26
C TRP A 353 -11.73 12.78 -21.33
N MET A 354 -11.14 13.91 -21.76
CA MET A 354 -10.26 14.76 -20.97
C MET A 354 -10.94 16.10 -20.69
N SER A 355 -10.69 16.69 -19.53
CA SER A 355 -10.75 18.14 -19.24
C SER A 355 -10.01 18.34 -17.90
N ARG A 356 -8.87 19.00 -17.77
CA ARG A 356 -8.43 20.40 -18.07
C ARG A 356 -8.99 21.47 -17.10
N SER A 357 -8.05 22.13 -16.39
CA SER A 357 -8.19 23.36 -15.58
C SER A 357 -8.98 23.21 -14.26
N LYS A 358 -8.80 24.05 -13.22
CA LYS A 358 -8.05 25.32 -13.07
C LYS A 358 -7.54 25.50 -11.62
N VAL A 359 -6.58 26.41 -11.39
CA VAL A 359 -6.00 26.78 -10.09
C VAL A 359 -6.78 27.96 -9.44
N VAL A 360 -6.56 28.19 -8.13
CA VAL A 360 -7.03 29.29 -7.25
C VAL A 360 -8.36 29.01 -6.53
N ASP A 361 -8.57 29.30 -5.22
CA ASP A 361 -7.72 29.46 -4.01
C ASP A 361 -8.66 29.60 -2.77
N SER A 362 -8.12 29.48 -1.54
CA SER A 362 -8.63 30.02 -0.27
C SER A 362 -10.02 29.57 0.25
N GLY A 363 -10.02 28.89 1.43
CA GLY A 363 -11.24 28.54 2.15
C GLY A 363 -11.02 27.70 3.41
N GLY A 364 -10.11 28.12 4.30
CA GLY A 364 -9.80 27.37 5.53
C GLY A 364 -10.89 27.47 6.61
N LYS A 365 -11.13 26.38 7.34
CA LYS A 365 -11.67 26.38 8.71
C LYS A 365 -11.12 25.19 9.50
N GLU A 366 -10.87 25.42 10.78
CA GLU A 366 -10.03 24.60 11.64
C GLU A 366 -10.83 23.71 12.59
N ASN A 367 -10.36 22.46 12.75
CA ASN A 367 -10.29 21.65 13.97
C ASN A 367 -11.49 21.57 14.94
N ALA A 368 -12.01 20.34 15.10
CA ALA A 368 -12.66 19.89 16.32
C ALA A 368 -12.00 18.62 16.88
N GLU A 369 -11.48 18.75 18.11
CA GLU A 369 -11.42 17.74 19.18
C GLU A 369 -10.69 16.40 18.96
N VAL A 370 -9.39 16.46 19.28
CA VAL A 370 -8.71 15.61 20.29
C VAL A 370 -9.61 14.59 21.02
N LYS A 371 -9.27 13.30 20.87
CA LYS A 371 -9.34 12.33 21.98
C LYS A 371 -8.06 11.53 22.06
N THR A 372 -7.43 11.56 23.24
CA THR A 372 -6.18 10.89 23.57
C THR A 372 -6.42 9.48 24.12
N ASN A 373 -5.32 8.77 24.37
CA ASN A 373 -5.14 7.57 25.20
C ASN A 373 -5.12 6.23 24.44
N THR A 374 -4.30 5.23 24.77
CA THR A 374 -3.07 5.14 25.60
C THR A 374 -2.44 3.74 25.36
N ASP A 375 -1.11 3.63 25.38
CA ASP A 375 -0.30 2.38 25.51
C ASP A 375 -0.43 1.26 24.45
N SER A 376 0.54 0.36 24.28
CA SER A 376 2.01 0.40 24.48
C SER A 376 2.66 -0.83 23.78
N TYR A 377 3.99 -1.00 23.94
CA TYR A 377 4.77 -2.24 23.67
C TYR A 377 5.44 -2.45 22.29
N ILE A 378 6.57 -1.74 22.10
CA ILE A 378 7.94 -2.32 22.00
C ILE A 378 8.08 -3.69 21.27
N ASP A 379 8.81 -3.74 20.14
CA ASP A 379 10.20 -4.25 20.20
C ASP A 379 11.13 -3.74 19.07
N LYS A 380 12.43 -3.92 19.30
CA LYS A 380 13.60 -3.33 18.65
C LYS A 380 13.89 -3.93 17.27
N HIS A 381 14.62 -3.20 16.41
CA HIS A 381 15.99 -3.64 16.06
C HIS A 381 16.87 -2.49 15.54
N LYS A 382 18.12 -2.50 16.04
CA LYS A 382 19.13 -1.44 15.99
C LYS A 382 19.60 -1.08 14.57
N SER A 383 19.81 0.22 14.33
CA SER A 383 20.89 0.71 13.45
C SER A 383 22.02 1.26 14.33
N ASN A 384 23.27 0.85 14.08
CA ASN A 384 24.42 1.45 14.75
C ASN A 384 24.90 2.67 13.93
N ASP A 385 25.17 3.76 14.64
CA ASP A 385 25.89 4.91 14.07
C ASP A 385 27.36 4.56 13.80
N ALA A 386 27.91 5.16 12.73
CA ALA A 386 29.34 5.39 12.58
C ALA A 386 29.51 6.82 12.02
N ALA A 387 29.87 7.75 12.91
CA ALA A 387 30.13 9.14 12.55
C ALA A 387 31.44 9.28 11.76
N ILE A 388 31.55 10.34 10.96
CA ILE A 388 32.45 11.48 11.22
C ILE A 388 32.32 12.55 10.12
N SER A 389 32.44 13.80 10.54
CA SER A 389 32.49 15.03 9.76
C SER A 389 33.69 15.17 8.84
N ALA A 390 33.56 15.95 7.74
CA ALA A 390 34.37 17.18 7.54
C ALA A 390 33.95 17.96 6.28
N GLU A 391 34.26 19.26 6.28
CA GLU A 391 33.91 20.24 5.24
C GLU A 391 34.94 20.41 4.11
N THR A 392 34.53 21.21 3.11
CA THR A 392 35.35 22.10 2.25
C THR A 392 36.12 21.57 1.02
N ASN A 393 35.65 22.06 -0.13
CA ASN A 393 36.39 22.76 -1.19
C ASN A 393 37.47 22.04 -2.04
N SER A 394 37.19 21.93 -3.35
CA SER A 394 37.81 22.75 -4.42
C SER A 394 38.13 22.01 -5.74
N LYS A 395 37.76 22.70 -6.84
CA LYS A 395 38.34 22.75 -8.19
C LYS A 395 39.08 21.53 -8.81
N VAL A 396 38.52 21.09 -9.94
CA VAL A 396 39.11 21.15 -11.29
C VAL A 396 40.61 20.79 -11.45
N GLY A 397 40.89 19.72 -12.20
CA GLY A 397 42.05 19.69 -13.11
C GLY A 397 42.67 18.32 -13.39
N GLY A 398 42.77 17.97 -14.68
CA GLY A 398 43.95 17.30 -15.25
C GLY A 398 43.97 15.77 -15.29
N ASN A 399 44.19 15.23 -16.49
CA ASN A 399 44.64 13.86 -16.74
C ASN A 399 46.09 13.66 -16.21
N GLU A 400 46.50 12.41 -15.95
CA GLU A 400 47.40 11.65 -16.85
C GLU A 400 47.69 10.23 -16.34
N ASP A 401 48.20 9.38 -17.24
CA ASP A 401 48.23 7.91 -17.13
C ASP A 401 49.24 7.33 -16.13
N LEU A 402 48.88 6.19 -15.53
CA LEU A 402 49.86 5.17 -15.10
C LEU A 402 49.40 3.77 -15.52
N GLN A 403 50.18 3.16 -16.41
CA GLN A 403 49.97 1.79 -16.89
C GLN A 403 50.22 0.77 -15.78
N SER A 404 49.40 -0.29 -15.71
CA SER A 404 49.87 -1.59 -15.22
C SER A 404 49.27 -2.74 -16.03
N LYS A 405 50.01 -3.85 -16.12
CA LYS A 405 49.82 -4.92 -17.11
C LYS A 405 48.76 -5.94 -16.69
N GLY A 406 47.97 -6.35 -17.68
CA GLY A 406 47.77 -7.77 -18.00
C GLY A 406 46.70 -8.53 -17.20
N GLY A 407 45.75 -9.11 -17.92
CA GLY A 407 44.76 -10.01 -17.34
C GLY A 407 43.56 -10.21 -18.25
N THR A 408 43.66 -11.10 -19.24
CA THR A 408 42.51 -11.54 -20.03
C THR A 408 41.54 -12.29 -19.12
N ILE A 409 40.52 -11.60 -18.64
CA ILE A 409 39.33 -12.20 -18.03
C ILE A 409 38.18 -11.88 -18.97
N SER A 410 37.46 -12.90 -19.41
CA SER A 410 36.26 -12.74 -20.21
C SER A 410 35.21 -11.98 -19.39
N SER A 411 35.04 -10.69 -19.66
CA SER A 411 33.83 -9.99 -19.29
C SER A 411 32.69 -10.60 -20.10
N SER A 412 31.99 -11.57 -19.50
CA SER A 412 30.58 -11.78 -19.84
C SER A 412 29.91 -10.44 -19.60
N GLU A 413 29.65 -9.71 -20.67
CA GLU A 413 29.04 -8.39 -20.59
C GLU A 413 27.69 -8.59 -19.90
N ASP A 414 27.52 -7.97 -18.73
CA ASP A 414 26.33 -8.13 -17.89
C ASP A 414 25.22 -7.27 -18.50
N VAL A 415 24.72 -7.72 -19.66
CA VAL A 415 23.71 -7.03 -20.46
C VAL A 415 22.35 -7.22 -19.80
N VAL A 416 22.15 -6.54 -18.68
CA VAL A 416 20.85 -6.38 -18.03
C VAL A 416 19.86 -5.84 -19.07
N SER A 417 18.80 -6.62 -19.31
CA SER A 417 17.81 -6.33 -20.36
C SER A 417 17.32 -4.89 -20.29
N GLY A 418 17.29 -4.17 -21.43
CA GLY A 418 16.84 -2.78 -21.50
C GLY A 418 15.44 -2.55 -20.91
N PHE A 419 14.55 -3.54 -20.99
CA PHE A 419 13.24 -3.51 -20.35
C PHE A 419 13.30 -3.40 -18.81
N LEU A 420 14.32 -3.99 -18.17
CA LEU A 420 14.56 -3.84 -16.74
C LEU A 420 15.08 -2.44 -16.41
N TYR A 421 15.92 -1.85 -17.25
CA TYR A 421 16.33 -0.45 -17.14
C TYR A 421 15.14 0.50 -17.30
N ASP A 422 14.30 0.33 -18.31
CA ASP A 422 13.09 1.16 -18.52
C ASP A 422 12.14 1.08 -17.32
N ARG A 423 11.93 -0.14 -16.79
CA ARG A 423 11.08 -0.37 -15.62
C ARG A 423 11.68 0.26 -14.35
N LEU A 424 12.98 0.09 -14.13
CA LEU A 424 13.69 0.67 -12.99
C LEU A 424 13.73 2.20 -13.07
N GLN A 425 13.99 2.76 -14.25
CA GLN A 425 13.98 4.21 -14.51
C GLN A 425 12.59 4.80 -14.26
N LYS A 426 11.52 4.13 -14.71
CA LYS A 426 10.14 4.54 -14.42
C LYS A 426 9.85 4.53 -12.92
N GLU A 427 10.29 3.50 -12.19
CA GLU A 427 10.08 3.41 -10.75
C GLU A 427 10.87 4.47 -9.98
N VAL A 428 12.12 4.75 -10.37
CA VAL A 428 12.93 5.84 -9.81
C VAL A 428 12.28 7.22 -10.06
N ILE A 429 11.70 7.44 -11.25
CA ILE A 429 10.97 8.68 -11.56
C ILE A 429 9.69 8.79 -10.70
N ASN A 430 8.96 7.69 -10.51
CA ASN A 430 7.78 7.66 -9.64
C ASN A 430 8.14 7.94 -8.18
N LEU A 431 9.21 7.32 -7.67
CA LEU A 431 9.70 7.53 -6.31
C LEU A 431 10.16 8.97 -6.07
N ARG A 432 10.88 9.59 -7.03
CA ARG A 432 11.26 11.02 -6.94
C ARG A 432 10.04 11.92 -6.81
N LYS A 433 9.05 11.76 -7.69
CA LYS A 433 7.78 12.51 -7.62
C LYS A 433 7.03 12.28 -6.31
N TYR A 434 7.02 11.05 -5.80
CA TYR A 434 6.41 10.75 -4.51
C TYR A 434 7.13 11.47 -3.36
N CYS A 435 8.48 11.45 -3.34
CA CYS A 435 9.28 12.20 -2.39
C CYS A 435 9.02 13.71 -2.47
N GLU A 436 9.02 14.30 -3.67
CA GLU A 436 8.71 15.72 -3.89
C GLU A 436 7.32 16.09 -3.33
N THR A 437 6.28 15.30 -3.59
CA THR A 437 4.94 15.56 -3.03
C THR A 437 4.88 15.41 -1.51
N LYS A 438 5.62 14.45 -0.94
CA LYS A 438 5.79 14.28 0.51
C LYS A 438 6.50 15.48 1.14
N GLU A 439 7.55 15.98 0.50
CA GLU A 439 8.34 17.13 0.96
C GLU A 439 7.52 18.42 0.91
N CYS A 440 6.76 18.67 -0.16
CA CYS A 440 5.78 19.75 -0.21
C CYS A 440 4.73 19.65 0.91
N SER A 441 4.20 18.44 1.17
CA SER A 441 3.23 18.23 2.25
C SER A 441 3.84 18.40 3.65
N LEU A 442 5.13 18.09 3.83
CA LEU A 442 5.83 18.24 5.10
C LEU A 442 6.13 19.72 5.36
N ASN A 443 6.63 20.45 4.37
CA ASN A 443 6.83 21.90 4.43
C ASN A 443 5.53 22.67 4.77
N ALA A 444 4.38 22.24 4.24
CA ALA A 444 3.09 22.83 4.59
C ALA A 444 2.72 22.62 6.08
N LYS A 445 3.00 21.43 6.62
CA LYS A 445 2.79 21.14 8.05
C LYS A 445 3.76 21.89 8.95
N ASP A 446 5.01 22.06 8.55
CA ASP A 446 5.98 22.85 9.32
C ASP A 446 5.58 24.32 9.39
N GLN A 447 5.00 24.88 8.31
CA GLN A 447 4.41 26.21 8.33
C GLN A 447 3.19 26.31 9.28
N GLU A 448 2.31 25.30 9.28
CA GLU A 448 1.18 25.21 10.22
C GLU A 448 1.68 25.15 11.68
N ILE A 449 2.69 24.31 11.97
CA ILE A 449 3.32 24.19 13.29
C ILE A 449 3.92 25.54 13.73
N GLN A 450 4.67 26.23 12.85
CA GLN A 450 5.19 27.57 13.17
C GLN A 450 4.08 28.59 13.47
N MET A 451 2.93 28.51 12.79
CA MET A 451 1.79 29.38 13.06
C MET A 451 1.09 29.01 14.38
N LEU A 452 0.98 27.73 14.70
CA LEU A 452 0.46 27.25 15.98
C LEU A 452 1.37 27.65 17.15
N MET A 453 2.69 27.54 17.02
CA MET A 453 3.65 28.04 18.02
C MET A 453 3.45 29.53 18.29
N LYS A 454 3.33 30.35 17.23
CA LYS A 454 3.03 31.79 17.37
C LYS A 454 1.67 32.06 18.05
N LYS A 455 0.63 31.28 17.74
CA LYS A 455 -0.69 31.36 18.43
C LYS A 455 -0.54 31.02 19.93
N VAL A 456 0.22 29.97 20.27
CA VAL A 456 0.47 29.55 21.67
C VAL A 456 1.26 30.61 22.44
N ASP A 457 2.30 31.20 21.85
CA ASP A 457 3.06 32.29 22.48
C ASP A 457 2.19 33.52 22.74
N ALA A 458 1.29 33.86 21.81
CA ALA A 458 0.36 34.97 21.95
C ALA A 458 -0.69 34.71 23.06
N LEU A 459 -1.26 33.50 23.11
CA LEU A 459 -2.18 33.08 24.17
C LEU A 459 -1.50 33.07 25.54
N THR A 460 -0.27 32.55 25.62
CA THR A 460 0.52 32.51 26.87
C THR A 460 0.74 33.93 27.42
N LYS A 461 1.11 34.88 26.57
CA LYS A 461 1.25 36.31 26.94
C LYS A 461 -0.08 36.93 27.38
N SER A 462 -1.19 36.61 26.69
CA SER A 462 -2.52 37.09 27.06
C SER A 462 -2.97 36.57 28.43
N ILE A 463 -2.77 35.27 28.69
CA ILE A 463 -3.04 34.63 29.98
C ILE A 463 -2.18 35.26 31.09
N GLU A 464 -0.91 35.56 30.83
CA GLU A 464 -0.06 36.24 31.82
C GLU A 464 -0.55 37.65 32.15
N VAL A 465 -1.03 38.40 31.15
CA VAL A 465 -1.60 39.74 31.34
C VAL A 465 -2.91 39.70 32.14
N GLU A 466 -3.85 38.81 31.80
CA GLU A 466 -5.09 38.64 32.54
C GLU A 466 -4.83 38.10 33.96
N PHE A 467 -3.89 37.16 34.16
CA PHE A 467 -3.50 36.72 35.50
C PHE A 467 -2.94 37.88 36.34
N ARG A 468 -2.07 38.72 35.76
CA ARG A 468 -1.56 39.94 36.42
C ARG A 468 -2.68 40.95 36.72
N LYS A 469 -3.73 41.02 35.90
CA LYS A 469 -4.91 41.88 36.11
C LYS A 469 -5.83 41.33 37.20
N VAL A 470 -6.21 40.06 37.16
CA VAL A 470 -7.00 39.39 38.21
C VAL A 470 -6.29 39.50 39.56
N LYS A 471 -4.96 39.36 39.61
CA LYS A 471 -4.17 39.58 40.84
C LYS A 471 -4.27 41.03 41.38
N ARG A 472 -4.34 42.04 40.50
CA ARG A 472 -4.57 43.44 40.89
C ARG A 472 -6.01 43.67 41.37
N GLU A 473 -7.01 43.10 40.67
CA GLU A 473 -8.41 43.22 41.04
C GLU A 473 -8.74 42.53 42.38
N ALA A 474 -8.14 41.35 42.64
CA ALA A 474 -8.25 40.68 43.92
C ALA A 474 -7.68 41.53 45.07
N ALA A 475 -6.48 42.10 44.89
CA ALA A 475 -5.86 42.99 45.86
C ALA A 475 -6.62 44.32 46.04
N ALA A 476 -7.36 44.78 45.02
CA ALA A 476 -8.26 45.93 45.13
C ALA A 476 -9.53 45.58 45.94
N ARG A 477 -10.20 44.47 45.62
CA ARG A 477 -11.36 43.97 46.37
C ARG A 477 -11.03 43.66 47.84
N GLU A 478 -9.82 43.16 48.13
CA GLU A 478 -9.37 42.95 49.51
C GLU A 478 -9.25 44.28 50.28
N LYS A 479 -8.73 45.34 49.64
CA LYS A 479 -8.67 46.68 50.23
C LYS A 479 -10.05 47.30 50.45
N GLU A 480 -11.01 47.08 49.54
CA GLU A 480 -12.40 47.49 49.73
C GLU A 480 -13.09 46.68 50.84
N ALA A 481 -12.87 45.36 50.91
CA ALA A 481 -13.41 44.51 51.98
C ALA A 481 -12.86 44.87 53.37
N VAL A 482 -11.63 45.38 53.46
CA VAL A 482 -11.04 45.89 54.72
C VAL A 482 -11.61 47.26 55.11
N SER A 483 -11.97 48.13 54.17
CA SER A 483 -12.65 49.41 54.49
C SER A 483 -14.14 49.25 54.82
N ALA A 484 -14.78 48.19 54.32
CA ALA A 484 -16.21 47.90 54.52
C ALA A 484 -16.57 47.19 55.85
N LYS A 485 -15.69 47.18 56.87
CA LYS A 485 -16.02 46.61 58.19
C LYS A 485 -16.98 47.52 58.98
N PRO A 486 -18.14 47.02 59.46
CA PRO A 486 -19.11 47.85 60.16
C PRO A 486 -18.64 48.27 61.55
N ASN A 487 -19.03 49.49 61.92
CA ASN A 487 -18.73 50.12 63.20
C ASN A 487 -19.36 49.34 64.38
N LYS A 488 -18.61 49.14 65.48
CA LYS A 488 -19.12 48.39 66.65
C LYS A 488 -20.23 49.17 67.37
N PRO A 489 -21.33 48.52 67.81
CA PRO A 489 -22.35 49.19 68.63
C PRO A 489 -21.83 49.46 70.04
N LYS A 490 -22.09 50.67 70.55
CA LYS A 490 -21.88 51.04 71.96
C LYS A 490 -22.83 50.24 72.85
N ARG A 491 -22.33 49.58 73.90
CA ARG A 491 -23.15 49.13 75.04
C ARG A 491 -23.42 50.32 75.96
N PHE A 492 -24.65 50.39 76.48
CA PHE A 492 -25.07 51.26 77.59
C PHE A 492 -25.45 50.37 78.78
N GLY A 493 -25.13 50.81 80.01
CA GLY A 493 -25.45 50.14 81.29
C GLY A 493 -24.57 48.92 81.60
N VAL A 494 -24.11 48.70 82.84
CA VAL A 494 -24.30 49.40 84.13
C VAL A 494 -22.93 49.73 84.72
#